data_AF-A0A9P7FCE7-F1
#
_entry.id   AF-A0A9P7FCE7-F1
#
_cell.length_a   1.000
_cell.length_b   1.000
_cell.length_c   1.000
_cell.angle_alpha   90.00
_cell.angle_beta   90.00
_cell.angle_gamma   90.00
#
_symmetry.space_group_name_H-M   'P 1'
#
loop_
_entity.id
_entity.type
_entity.pdbx_description
1 polymer ?
#
loop_
_entity_poly.entity_id
_entity_poly.type
_entity_poly.pdbx_seq_one_letter_code
_entity_poly.pdbx_strand_id
1 'polypeptide(L)'
;SLTLPDLPPNPGLWWYFFTEMFDHFRPFFLMVFSVHLVIYILPICIKFQHDPLYAAFLFVGVLGTFKAYLTLADPAYPSSLKYMAASPLLSYNPTPSRTHFTRILPDLRHPIITTLLHLHAALLLLLQHILWVSEGRGNANFYYAASMAGGAGLVDARWAGMRIAVG
;
A
#
# COMPACT_ATOMS: atom_id res chain seq x y z
N SER A 1 -16.77 -23.39 -6.84
CA SER A 1 -15.83 -22.69 -7.74
C SER A 1 -15.25 -21.49 -7.00
N LEU A 2 -13.96 -21.17 -7.16
CA LEU A 2 -13.44 -19.84 -6.80
C LEU A 2 -13.91 -18.85 -7.87
N THR A 3 -15.17 -18.45 -7.79
CA THR A 3 -15.74 -17.42 -8.65
C THR A 3 -15.65 -16.09 -7.91
N LEU A 4 -15.01 -15.09 -8.52
CA LEU A 4 -15.08 -13.72 -8.02
C LEU A 4 -16.49 -13.19 -8.33
N PRO A 5 -17.36 -12.94 -7.33
CA PRO A 5 -18.61 -12.24 -7.59
C PRO A 5 -18.30 -10.81 -8.06
N ASP A 6 -19.24 -10.19 -8.78
CA ASP A 6 -19.07 -8.84 -9.29
C ASP A 6 -18.64 -7.88 -8.17
N LEU A 7 -17.47 -7.27 -8.34
CA LEU A 7 -16.97 -6.25 -7.43
C LEU A 7 -17.52 -4.89 -7.85
N PRO A 8 -18.09 -4.10 -6.91
CA PRO A 8 -18.40 -2.71 -7.22
C PRO A 8 -17.10 -1.92 -7.46
N PRO A 9 -17.17 -0.82 -8.22
CA PRO A 9 -16.11 0.18 -8.32
C PRO A 9 -15.43 0.47 -7.00
N ASN A 10 -14.13 0.18 -6.91
CA ASN A 10 -13.33 0.45 -5.74
C ASN A 10 -11.89 0.81 -6.12
N PRO A 11 -11.14 1.52 -5.27
CA PRO A 11 -9.75 1.90 -5.53
C PRO A 11 -8.79 0.70 -5.51
N GLY A 12 -9.26 -0.50 -5.21
CA GLY A 12 -8.43 -1.70 -5.17
C GLY A 12 -8.02 -2.20 -6.55
N LEU A 13 -6.89 -2.91 -6.61
CA LEU A 13 -6.38 -3.47 -7.86
C LEU A 13 -7.32 -4.50 -8.49
N TRP A 14 -8.08 -5.22 -7.67
CA TRP A 14 -8.88 -6.35 -8.10
C TRP A 14 -10.01 -5.93 -9.03
N TRP A 15 -10.81 -4.94 -8.64
CA TRP A 15 -11.99 -4.57 -9.41
C TRP A 15 -11.64 -4.22 -10.86
N TYR A 16 -10.74 -3.25 -11.05
CA TYR A 16 -10.39 -2.78 -12.39
C TYR A 16 -9.70 -3.89 -13.20
N PHE A 17 -8.72 -4.58 -12.60
CA PHE A 17 -7.97 -5.63 -13.29
C PHE A 17 -8.87 -6.78 -13.76
N PHE A 18 -9.76 -7.28 -12.90
CA PHE A 18 -10.67 -8.37 -13.27
C PHE A 18 -11.83 -7.93 -14.17
N THR A 19 -12.18 -6.64 -14.20
CA THR A 19 -13.18 -6.11 -15.14
C THR A 19 -12.65 -6.11 -16.57
N GLU A 20 -11.39 -5.73 -16.76
CA GLU A 20 -10.74 -5.66 -18.08
C GLU A 20 -10.18 -7.02 -18.56
N MET A 21 -10.07 -8.01 -17.68
CA MET A 21 -9.46 -9.31 -17.99
C MET A 21 -10.44 -10.26 -18.70
N PHE A 22 -9.95 -10.97 -19.71
CA PHE A 22 -10.72 -12.04 -20.35
C PHE A 22 -11.04 -13.18 -19.35
N ASP A 23 -12.26 -13.69 -19.43
CA ASP A 23 -12.80 -14.72 -18.52
C ASP A 23 -11.91 -15.94 -18.39
N HIS A 24 -11.31 -16.38 -19.50
CA HIS A 24 -10.42 -17.52 -19.55
C HIS A 24 -9.23 -17.40 -18.58
N PHE A 25 -8.70 -16.18 -18.38
CA PHE A 25 -7.53 -15.94 -17.53
C PHE A 25 -7.87 -15.60 -16.08
N ARG A 26 -9.15 -15.34 -15.75
CA ARG A 26 -9.55 -14.95 -14.38
C ARG A 26 -9.08 -15.95 -13.32
N PRO A 27 -9.25 -17.29 -13.46
CA PRO A 27 -8.83 -18.23 -12.42
C PRO A 27 -7.31 -18.19 -12.15
N PHE A 28 -6.50 -18.00 -13.19
CA PHE A 28 -5.06 -17.88 -13.05
C PHE A 28 -4.68 -16.65 -12.24
N PHE A 29 -5.22 -15.48 -12.60
CA PHE A 29 -4.89 -14.24 -11.88
C PHE A 29 -5.50 -14.18 -10.47
N LEU A 30 -6.65 -14.83 -10.25
CA LEU A 30 -7.19 -15.02 -8.90
C LEU A 30 -6.20 -15.74 -7.99
N MET A 31 -5.58 -16.80 -8.49
CA MET A 31 -4.51 -17.50 -7.77
C MET A 31 -3.31 -16.57 -7.55
N VAL A 32 -2.84 -15.87 -8.58
CA VAL A 32 -1.68 -14.97 -8.47
C VAL A 32 -1.91 -13.89 -7.42
N PHE A 33 -3.03 -13.18 -7.45
CA PHE A 33 -3.33 -12.11 -6.49
C PHE A 33 -3.51 -12.66 -5.07
N SER A 34 -4.10 -13.85 -4.93
CA SER A 34 -4.24 -14.52 -3.62
C SER A 34 -2.88 -14.93 -3.05
N VAL A 35 -1.97 -15.43 -3.89
CA VAL A 35 -0.60 -15.79 -3.51
C VAL A 35 0.17 -14.55 -3.03
N HIS A 36 -0.01 -13.38 -3.67
CA HIS A 36 0.61 -12.13 -3.24
C HIS A 36 0.21 -11.71 -1.81
N LEU A 37 -0.94 -12.14 -1.29
CA LEU A 37 -1.33 -11.83 0.10
C LEU A 37 -0.51 -12.62 1.13
N VAL A 38 0.08 -13.76 0.75
CA VAL A 38 0.72 -14.70 1.69
C VAL A 38 2.22 -14.88 1.50
N ILE A 39 2.76 -14.72 0.28
CA ILE A 39 4.18 -14.97 -0.01
C ILE A 39 5.13 -14.06 0.77
N TYR A 40 4.67 -12.88 1.18
CA TYR A 40 5.49 -11.92 1.93
C TYR A 40 5.57 -12.22 3.43
N ILE A 41 4.72 -13.10 3.97
CA ILE A 41 4.65 -13.40 5.41
C ILE A 41 6.00 -13.93 5.91
N LEU A 42 6.47 -15.04 5.35
CA LEU A 42 7.69 -15.72 5.77
C LEU A 42 8.95 -14.83 5.67
N PRO A 43 9.24 -14.16 4.53
CA PRO A 43 10.45 -13.33 4.43
C PRO A 43 10.41 -12.10 5.35
N ILE A 44 9.25 -11.47 5.55
CA ILE A 44 9.12 -10.32 6.46
C ILE A 44 9.32 -10.76 7.91
N CYS A 45 8.69 -11.87 8.33
CA CYS A 45 8.84 -12.39 9.69
C CYS A 45 10.30 -12.78 10.00
N ILE A 46 11.01 -13.42 9.06
CA ILE A 46 12.42 -13.78 9.28
C ILE A 46 13.30 -12.54 9.38
N LYS A 47 13.13 -11.57 8.47
CA LYS A 47 14.01 -10.39 8.41
C LYS A 47 13.77 -9.41 9.56
N PHE A 48 12.51 -9.27 10.01
CA PHE A 48 12.10 -8.29 11.02
C PHE A 48 11.63 -8.97 12.32
N GLN A 49 12.16 -10.15 12.64
CA GLN A 49 11.79 -10.91 13.85
C GLN A 49 11.99 -10.14 15.16
N HIS A 50 12.93 -9.19 15.19
CA HIS A 50 13.22 -8.34 16.35
C HIS A 50 12.51 -6.98 16.32
N ASP A 51 11.76 -6.67 15.26
CA ASP A 51 10.94 -5.47 15.15
C ASP A 51 9.52 -5.81 14.62
N PRO A 52 8.66 -6.36 15.49
CA PRO A 52 7.32 -6.79 15.09
C PRO A 52 6.41 -5.64 14.67
N LEU A 53 6.65 -4.42 15.14
CA LEU A 53 5.88 -3.23 14.74
C LEU A 53 6.17 -2.86 13.29
N TYR A 54 7.44 -2.92 12.90
CA TYR A 54 7.85 -2.68 11.53
C TYR A 54 7.36 -3.79 10.58
N ALA A 55 7.39 -5.05 11.03
CA ALA A 55 6.79 -6.17 10.29
C ALA A 55 5.28 -5.98 10.07
N ALA A 56 4.54 -5.59 11.12
CA ALA A 56 3.11 -5.30 11.03
C ALA A 56 2.81 -4.13 10.07
N PHE A 57 3.63 -3.08 10.08
CA PHE A 57 3.52 -1.97 9.14
C PHE A 57 3.67 -2.43 7.67
N LEU A 58 4.66 -3.29 7.38
CA LEU A 58 4.82 -3.85 6.03
C LEU A 58 3.63 -4.74 5.63
N PHE A 59 3.10 -5.56 6.55
CA PHE A 59 1.91 -6.37 6.27
C PHE A 59 0.68 -5.53 5.98
N VAL A 60 0.49 -4.45 6.74
CA VAL A 60 -0.57 -3.48 6.51
C VAL A 60 -0.42 -2.82 5.14
N GLY A 61 0.80 -2.50 4.70
CA GLY A 61 1.06 -1.98 3.34
C GLY A 61 0.78 -3.00 2.22
N VAL A 62 1.17 -4.27 2.42
CA VAL A 62 0.86 -5.38 1.49
C VAL A 62 -0.66 -5.55 1.36
N LEU A 63 -1.38 -5.60 2.49
CA LEU A 63 -2.84 -5.69 2.49
C LEU A 63 -3.48 -4.47 1.82
N GLY A 64 -2.98 -3.27 2.10
CA GLY A 64 -3.46 -2.06 1.43
C GLY A 64 -3.22 -2.06 -0.08
N THR A 65 -2.25 -2.81 -0.59
CA THR A 65 -1.98 -2.88 -2.03
C THR A 65 -2.80 -3.98 -2.71
N PHE A 66 -2.90 -5.16 -2.08
CA PHE A 66 -3.43 -6.38 -2.70
C PHE A 66 -4.81 -6.83 -2.17
N LYS A 67 -5.45 -6.12 -1.25
CA LYS A 67 -6.81 -6.46 -0.78
C LYS A 67 -7.85 -6.21 -1.88
N ALA A 68 -8.82 -7.13 -2.00
CA ALA A 68 -9.85 -7.09 -3.04
C ALA A 68 -10.86 -5.94 -2.88
N TYR A 69 -11.26 -5.65 -1.65
CA TYR A 69 -12.19 -4.56 -1.32
C TYR A 69 -11.43 -3.46 -0.59
N LEU A 70 -10.65 -2.70 -1.35
CA LEU A 70 -9.88 -1.58 -0.81
C LEU A 70 -10.79 -0.37 -0.65
N THR A 71 -10.65 0.33 0.46
CA THR A 71 -11.39 1.55 0.81
C THR A 71 -10.44 2.74 0.82
N LEU A 72 -10.98 3.96 0.70
CA LEU A 72 -10.19 5.20 0.80
C LEU A 72 -9.53 5.37 2.19
N ALA A 73 -9.99 4.64 3.20
CA ALA A 73 -9.43 4.63 4.55
C ALA A 73 -8.29 3.61 4.73
N ASP A 74 -8.08 2.70 3.77
CA ASP A 74 -7.11 1.63 3.92
C ASP A 74 -5.65 2.15 3.85
N PRO A 75 -4.71 1.45 4.51
CA PRO A 75 -3.39 2.02 4.83
C PRO A 75 -2.41 2.20 3.67
N ALA A 76 -2.71 1.69 2.48
CA ALA A 76 -1.90 1.96 1.28
C ALA A 76 -2.03 3.41 0.76
N TYR A 77 -3.05 4.14 1.20
CA TYR A 77 -3.19 5.57 0.94
C TYR A 77 -2.73 6.39 2.16
N PRO A 78 -2.78 7.73 2.19
CA PRO A 78 -1.87 8.59 2.97
C PRO A 78 -1.94 8.46 4.50
N SER A 79 -2.72 7.52 5.04
CA SER A 79 -2.58 7.04 6.42
C SER A 79 -1.23 6.35 6.69
N SER A 80 -0.59 5.68 5.72
CA SER A 80 0.81 5.23 5.86
C SER A 80 1.77 6.40 6.09
N LEU A 81 1.54 7.52 5.38
CA LEU A 81 2.28 8.76 5.60
C LEU A 81 2.00 9.35 7.00
N LYS A 82 0.78 9.19 7.55
CA LYS A 82 0.49 9.58 8.95
C LYS A 82 1.25 8.72 9.95
N TYR A 83 1.41 7.41 9.74
CA TYR A 83 2.26 6.58 10.59
C TYR A 83 3.76 6.94 10.46
N MET A 84 4.20 7.38 9.27
CA MET A 84 5.55 7.89 9.04
C MET A 84 5.77 9.30 9.64
N ALA A 85 4.75 10.16 9.62
CA ALA A 85 4.77 11.54 10.09
C ALA A 85 4.36 11.71 11.57
N ALA A 86 3.79 10.68 12.21
CA ALA A 86 3.54 10.67 13.66
C ALA A 86 4.82 10.42 14.47
N SER A 87 5.91 10.00 13.81
CA SER A 87 7.19 9.74 14.46
C SER A 87 7.86 10.98 15.09
N PRO A 88 7.92 12.17 14.45
CA PRO A 88 8.58 13.33 15.04
C PRO A 88 7.80 13.91 16.22
N LEU A 89 6.46 13.80 16.24
CA LEU A 89 5.62 14.40 17.28
C LEU A 89 5.59 13.59 18.58
N LEU A 90 5.86 12.28 18.53
CA LEU A 90 6.08 11.46 19.72
C LEU A 90 7.55 11.46 20.18
N SER A 91 8.45 12.07 19.40
CA SER A 91 9.89 12.20 19.68
C SER A 91 10.23 13.43 20.54
N TYR A 92 9.39 13.77 21.52
CA TYR A 92 9.81 14.54 22.69
C TYR A 92 10.07 13.56 23.84
N ASN A 93 11.00 12.62 23.63
CA ASN A 93 11.54 11.82 24.70
C ASN A 93 13.04 11.67 24.48
N PRO A 94 13.91 12.25 25.34
CA PRO A 94 15.35 12.27 25.14
C PRO A 94 16.03 10.90 25.38
N THR A 95 15.27 9.82 25.49
CA THR A 95 15.82 8.46 25.66
C THR A 95 16.00 7.79 24.29
N PRO A 96 17.19 7.24 23.97
CA PRO A 96 17.41 6.51 22.72
C PRO A 96 16.74 5.13 22.81
N SER A 97 15.42 5.08 22.75
CA SER A 97 14.69 3.83 22.55
C SER A 97 14.99 3.34 21.14
N ARG A 98 15.64 2.18 21.04
CA ARG A 98 15.99 1.46 19.80
C ARG A 98 14.76 0.91 19.05
N THR A 99 13.63 1.61 19.09
CA THR A 99 12.47 1.27 18.26
C THR A 99 12.72 1.82 16.87
N HIS A 100 13.27 0.97 15.99
CA HIS A 100 13.62 1.31 14.60
C HIS A 100 12.46 1.91 13.79
N PHE A 101 11.21 1.64 14.20
CA PHE A 101 9.99 2.20 13.65
C PHE A 101 9.94 3.74 13.59
N THR A 102 10.60 4.47 14.50
CA THR A 102 10.56 5.95 14.50
C THR A 102 11.48 6.61 13.47
N ARG A 103 12.31 5.87 12.73
CA ARG A 103 13.30 6.48 11.81
C ARG A 103 13.11 6.09 10.34
N ILE A 104 11.89 5.80 9.89
CA ILE A 104 11.67 5.32 8.52
C ILE A 104 11.91 6.42 7.47
N LEU A 105 11.45 7.66 7.71
CA LEU A 105 11.52 8.77 6.75
C LEU A 105 12.93 9.14 6.25
N PRO A 106 13.94 9.37 7.12
CA PRO A 106 15.28 9.71 6.66
C PRO A 106 15.98 8.54 5.94
N ASP A 107 15.55 7.31 6.22
CA ASP A 107 16.17 6.10 5.69
C ASP A 107 15.45 5.58 4.44
N LEU A 108 14.46 6.30 3.91
CA LEU A 108 13.91 6.05 2.58
C LEU A 108 15.00 6.22 1.50
N ARG A 109 14.90 5.45 0.42
CA ARG A 109 15.81 5.59 -0.73
C ARG A 109 15.50 6.87 -1.49
N HIS A 110 14.21 7.17 -1.66
CA HIS A 110 13.75 8.32 -2.44
C HIS A 110 12.64 9.12 -1.71
N PRO A 111 12.94 9.72 -0.54
CA PRO A 111 11.94 10.34 0.32
C PRO A 111 11.10 11.43 -0.37
N ILE A 112 11.73 12.29 -1.18
CA ILE A 112 11.03 13.37 -1.89
C ILE A 112 10.10 12.78 -2.96
N ILE A 113 10.59 11.83 -3.76
CA ILE A 113 9.80 11.24 -4.85
C ILE A 113 8.64 10.45 -4.25
N THR A 114 8.90 9.63 -3.24
CA THR A 114 7.88 8.84 -2.56
C THR A 114 6.81 9.73 -1.94
N THR A 115 7.18 10.77 -1.20
CA THR A 115 6.19 11.68 -0.59
C THR A 115 5.36 12.42 -1.63
N LEU A 116 5.99 12.97 -2.67
CA LEU A 116 5.27 13.65 -3.76
C LEU A 116 4.34 12.70 -4.52
N LEU A 117 4.78 11.46 -4.78
CA LEU A 117 3.97 10.46 -5.48
C LEU A 117 2.74 10.06 -4.65
N HIS A 118 2.87 9.92 -3.33
CA HIS A 118 1.70 9.62 -2.46
C HIS A 118 0.75 10.79 -2.36
N LEU A 119 1.27 12.01 -2.22
CA LEU A 119 0.43 13.21 -2.18
C LEU A 119 -0.33 13.36 -3.50
N HIS A 120 0.35 13.16 -4.62
CA HIS A 120 -0.25 13.18 -5.95
C HIS A 120 -1.30 12.08 -6.11
N ALA A 121 -0.97 10.83 -5.74
CA ALA A 121 -1.90 9.70 -5.80
C ALA A 121 -3.14 9.94 -4.93
N ALA A 122 -2.99 10.47 -3.72
CA ALA A 122 -4.12 10.77 -2.82
C ALA A 122 -5.07 11.83 -3.39
N LEU A 123 -4.51 12.92 -3.94
CA LEU A 123 -5.31 13.99 -4.57
C LEU A 123 -6.02 13.48 -5.83
N LEU A 124 -5.29 12.75 -6.68
CA LEU A 124 -5.87 12.16 -7.89
C LEU A 124 -6.94 11.14 -7.57
N LEU A 125 -6.75 10.30 -6.55
CA LEU A 125 -7.75 9.29 -6.20
C LEU A 125 -9.08 9.94 -5.78
N LEU A 126 -9.03 11.00 -4.97
CA LEU A 126 -10.23 11.76 -4.60
C LEU A 126 -10.87 12.43 -5.82
N LEU A 127 -10.07 13.11 -6.64
CA LEU A 127 -10.56 13.80 -7.84
C LEU A 127 -11.21 12.83 -8.82
N GLN A 128 -10.56 11.71 -9.11
CA GLN A 128 -11.05 10.70 -10.04
C GLN A 128 -12.26 9.95 -9.46
N HIS A 129 -12.34 9.77 -8.14
CA HIS A 129 -13.55 9.23 -7.51
C HIS A 129 -14.76 10.12 -7.81
N ILE A 130 -14.62 11.44 -7.65
CA ILE A 130 -15.70 12.40 -7.93
C ILE A 130 -16.03 12.39 -9.43
N LEU A 131 -15.04 12.57 -10.30
CA LEU A 131 -15.27 12.71 -11.74
C LEU A 131 -15.82 11.44 -12.39
N TRP A 132 -15.28 10.28 -12.03
CA TRP A 132 -15.66 9.00 -12.65
C TRP A 132 -16.84 8.33 -11.94
N VAL A 133 -16.77 8.14 -10.61
CA VAL A 133 -17.82 7.41 -9.87
C VAL A 133 -19.05 8.28 -9.64
N SER A 134 -18.88 9.54 -9.22
CA SER A 134 -20.02 10.41 -8.89
C SER A 134 -20.60 11.12 -10.11
N GLU A 135 -19.77 11.66 -11.00
CA GLU A 135 -20.21 12.49 -12.13
C GLU A 135 -20.30 11.73 -13.47
N GLY A 136 -19.68 10.54 -13.59
CA GLY A 136 -19.71 9.74 -14.83
C GLY A 136 -18.93 10.34 -16.01
N ARG A 137 -18.06 11.33 -15.78
CA ARG A 137 -17.28 12.03 -16.82
C ARG A 137 -15.79 11.69 -16.82
N GLY A 138 -15.32 11.05 -15.75
CA GLY A 138 -13.93 10.60 -15.61
C GLY A 138 -13.64 9.26 -16.29
N ASN A 139 -12.36 8.88 -16.33
CA ASN A 139 -11.92 7.61 -16.89
C ASN A 139 -11.36 6.70 -15.79
N ALA A 140 -11.89 5.48 -15.70
CA ALA A 140 -11.52 4.45 -14.73
C ALA A 140 -10.01 4.13 -14.71
N ASN A 141 -9.33 4.26 -15.84
CA ASN A 141 -7.90 3.97 -15.97
C ASN A 141 -7.06 4.91 -15.09
N PHE A 142 -7.46 6.18 -14.96
CA PHE A 142 -6.78 7.14 -14.08
C PHE A 142 -7.03 6.82 -12.61
N TYR A 143 -8.24 6.36 -12.28
CA TYR A 143 -8.58 5.91 -10.93
C TYR A 143 -7.75 4.68 -10.52
N TYR A 144 -7.55 3.74 -11.44
CA TYR A 144 -6.67 2.58 -11.26
C TYR A 144 -5.18 2.96 -11.17
N ALA A 145 -4.69 3.84 -12.03
CA ALA A 145 -3.30 4.27 -12.03
C ALA A 145 -2.89 5.00 -10.73
N ALA A 146 -3.74 5.90 -10.22
CA ALA A 146 -3.53 6.56 -8.94
C ALA A 146 -3.43 5.54 -7.80
N SER A 147 -4.15 4.44 -7.90
CA SER A 147 -4.18 3.38 -6.90
C SER A 147 -2.90 2.58 -6.83
N MET A 148 -2.35 2.19 -7.99
CA MET A 148 -1.03 1.55 -8.06
C MET A 148 0.09 2.46 -7.55
N ALA A 149 0.02 3.76 -7.83
CA ALA A 149 1.01 4.73 -7.37
C ALA A 149 1.11 4.81 -5.83
N GLY A 150 0.00 4.60 -5.11
CA GLY A 150 -0.01 4.50 -3.65
C GLY A 150 0.79 3.32 -3.11
N GLY A 151 0.92 2.23 -3.88
CA GLY A 151 1.73 1.07 -3.50
C GLY A 151 3.25 1.31 -3.50
N ALA A 152 3.73 2.37 -4.16
CA ALA A 152 5.16 2.65 -4.27
C ALA A 152 5.84 2.91 -2.91
N GLY A 153 5.09 3.36 -1.91
CA GLY A 153 5.62 3.66 -0.57
C GLY A 153 6.02 2.42 0.19
N LEU A 154 5.35 1.30 -0.06
CA LEU A 154 5.72 0.01 0.51
C LEU A 154 7.12 -0.40 0.05
N VAL A 155 7.46 -0.16 -1.22
CA VAL A 155 8.77 -0.51 -1.78
C VAL A 155 9.88 0.32 -1.14
N ASP A 156 9.68 1.64 -1.04
CA ASP A 156 10.66 2.55 -0.47
C ASP A 156 10.80 2.35 1.05
N ALA A 157 9.68 2.13 1.75
CA ALA A 157 9.69 1.81 3.17
C ALA A 157 10.44 0.51 3.43
N ARG A 158 10.16 -0.56 2.67
CA ARG A 158 10.89 -1.84 2.78
C ARG A 158 12.40 -1.67 2.60
N TRP A 159 12.82 -0.79 1.69
CA TRP A 159 14.23 -0.45 1.52
C TRP A 159 14.83 0.18 2.79
N ALA A 160 14.13 1.14 3.39
CA ALA A 160 14.55 1.73 4.67
C ALA A 160 14.71 0.66 5.75
N GLY A 161 13.73 -0.24 5.89
CA GLY A 161 13.79 -1.35 6.83
C GLY A 161 14.99 -2.25 6.64
N MET A 162 15.38 -2.55 5.40
CA MET A 162 16.57 -3.36 5.15
C MET A 162 17.88 -2.70 5.62
N ARG A 163 17.98 -1.37 5.57
CA ARG A 163 19.17 -0.64 6.03
C ARG A 163 19.24 -0.55 7.54
N ILE A 164 18.08 -0.43 8.17
CA ILE A 164 17.96 -0.25 9.62
C ILE A 164 18.01 -1.58 10.37
N ALA A 165 17.39 -2.64 9.81
CA ALA A 165 17.32 -3.94 10.44
C ALA A 165 18.66 -4.67 10.36
N VAL A 166 19.38 -4.63 11.49
CA VAL A 166 20.52 -5.50 11.75
C VAL A 166 19.97 -6.92 11.90
N GLY A 167 20.23 -7.75 10.90
CA GLY A 167 20.11 -9.20 10.99
C GLY A 167 21.51 -9.78 11.05
#